data_AF-A0A9K3DLP1-F1
#
_entry.id   AF-A0A9K3DLP1-F1
#
_cell.length_a   1.000
_cell.length_b   1.000
_cell.length_c   1.000
_cell.angle_alpha   90.00
_cell.angle_beta   90.00
_cell.angle_gamma   90.00
#
_symmetry.space_group_name_H-M   'P 1'
#
loop_
_entity.id
_entity.type
_entity.pdbx_description
1 polymer ?
#
loop_
_entity_poly.entity_id
_entity_poly.type
_entity_poly.pdbx_seq_one_letter_code
_entity_poly.pdbx_strand_id
1 'polypeptide(L)'
;MAWLKERGIACIAKSVLNSEELDKTVAYLVIAARNDGYAQVYAECSQYVNNALKVEWDTSKSATYGANSGAAFAASKKEFDNLQLPVMDLINFALQSEDHVAQLKEIFPDEDENLA
;
A
#
# COMPACT_ATOMS: atom_id res chain seq x y z
N MET A 1 -11.53 29.58 4.54
CA MET A 1 -10.51 29.35 3.49
C MET A 1 -9.06 29.49 3.96
N ALA A 2 -8.69 30.45 4.80
CA ALA A 2 -7.29 30.61 5.27
C ALA A 2 -6.72 29.31 5.90
N TRP A 3 -7.44 28.72 6.86
CA TRP A 3 -7.06 27.44 7.47
C TRP A 3 -6.79 26.33 6.45
N LEU A 4 -7.67 26.15 5.45
CA LEU A 4 -7.53 25.09 4.45
C LEU A 4 -6.22 25.21 3.67
N LYS A 5 -5.85 26.43 3.28
CA LYS A 5 -4.61 26.71 2.53
C LYS A 5 -3.36 26.57 3.38
N GLU A 6 -3.43 26.99 4.63
CA GLU A 6 -2.25 27.06 5.51
C GLU A 6 -1.95 25.72 6.16
N ARG A 7 -2.99 24.95 6.51
CA ARG A 7 -2.85 23.73 7.33
C ARG A 7 -3.80 22.61 6.95
N GLY A 8 -5.06 22.92 6.61
CA GLY A 8 -6.10 21.91 6.41
C GLY A 8 -5.78 20.89 5.31
N ILE A 9 -5.19 21.29 4.18
CA ILE A 9 -4.74 20.35 3.13
C ILE A 9 -3.70 19.37 3.69
N ALA A 10 -2.77 19.85 4.51
CA ALA A 10 -1.75 19.01 5.12
C ALA A 10 -2.34 18.03 6.14
N CYS A 11 -3.29 18.47 6.97
CA CYS A 11 -4.02 17.61 7.90
C CYS A 11 -4.78 16.49 7.17
N ILE A 12 -5.53 16.84 6.12
CA ILE A 12 -6.28 15.88 5.30
C ILE A 12 -5.34 14.88 4.63
N ALA A 13 -4.26 15.37 4.00
CA ALA A 13 -3.27 14.51 3.36
C ALA A 13 -2.59 13.56 4.37
N LYS A 14 -2.24 14.05 5.57
CA LYS A 14 -1.69 13.24 6.65
C LYS A 14 -2.64 12.11 7.04
N SER A 15 -3.94 12.38 7.19
CA SER A 15 -4.93 11.36 7.54
C SER A 15 -5.12 10.31 6.43
N VAL A 16 -5.06 10.70 5.16
CA VAL A 16 -5.10 9.76 4.03
C VAL A 16 -3.85 8.88 3.99
N LEU A 17 -2.66 9.51 4.02
CA LEU A 17 -1.38 8.83 3.91
C LEU A 17 -1.05 7.93 5.12
N ASN A 18 -1.57 8.27 6.30
CA ASN A 18 -1.38 7.48 7.52
C ASN A 18 -2.59 6.60 7.86
N SER A 19 -3.50 6.37 6.91
CA SER A 19 -4.61 5.43 7.14
C SER A 19 -4.06 4.01 7.37
N GLU A 20 -4.58 3.34 8.40
CA GLU A 20 -4.13 2.01 8.79
C GLU A 20 -4.40 0.98 7.69
N GLU A 21 -5.50 1.15 6.95
CA GLU A 21 -5.86 0.32 5.81
C GLU A 21 -4.82 0.43 4.70
N LEU A 22 -4.37 1.64 4.37
CA LEU A 22 -3.32 1.85 3.37
C LEU A 22 -2.00 1.21 3.81
N ASP A 23 -1.58 1.45 5.05
CA ASP A 23 -0.32 0.90 5.58
C ASP A 23 -0.32 -0.63 5.55
N LYS A 24 -1.37 -1.27 6.05
CA LYS A 24 -1.51 -2.73 6.04
C LYS A 24 -1.50 -3.29 4.62
N THR A 25 -2.32 -2.74 3.72
CA THR A 25 -2.43 -3.26 2.35
C THR A 25 -1.11 -3.08 1.59
N VAL A 26 -0.40 -1.96 1.77
CA VAL A 26 0.94 -1.76 1.20
C VAL A 26 1.95 -2.75 1.79
N ALA A 27 1.94 -2.97 3.10
CA ALA A 27 2.84 -3.92 3.75
C ALA A 27 2.65 -5.34 3.19
N TYR A 28 1.40 -5.81 3.06
CA TYR A 28 1.11 -7.10 2.45
C TYR A 28 1.55 -7.18 0.98
N LEU A 29 1.26 -6.13 0.19
CA LEU A 29 1.66 -6.04 -1.21
C LEU A 29 3.18 -6.14 -1.37
N VAL A 30 3.96 -5.41 -0.56
CA VAL A 30 5.43 -5.42 -0.61
C VAL A 30 5.98 -6.80 -0.28
N ILE A 31 5.43 -7.47 0.74
CA ILE A 31 5.84 -8.83 1.11
C ILE A 31 5.53 -9.82 -0.03
N ALA A 32 4.33 -9.74 -0.60
CA ALA A 32 3.92 -10.62 -1.69
C ALA A 32 4.78 -10.40 -2.95
N ALA A 33 5.03 -9.15 -3.33
CA ALA A 33 5.90 -8.77 -4.43
C ALA A 33 7.33 -9.28 -4.24
N ARG A 34 7.88 -9.16 -3.02
CA ARG A 34 9.21 -9.67 -2.69
C ARG A 34 9.30 -11.19 -2.84
N ASN A 35 8.31 -11.91 -2.30
CA ASN A 35 8.28 -13.37 -2.40
C ASN A 35 8.17 -13.84 -3.86
N ASP A 36 7.39 -13.12 -4.67
CA ASP A 36 7.29 -13.43 -6.10
C ASP A 36 8.59 -13.14 -6.85
N GLY A 37 9.24 -12.01 -6.56
CA GLY A 37 10.57 -11.70 -7.07
C GLY A 37 11.60 -12.76 -6.73
N TYR A 38 11.60 -13.28 -5.49
CA TYR A 38 12.49 -14.39 -5.10
C TYR A 38 12.23 -15.65 -5.92
N ALA A 39 10.96 -16.04 -6.10
CA ALA A 39 10.61 -17.21 -6.90
C ALA A 39 11.08 -17.09 -8.35
N GLN A 40 10.89 -15.91 -8.96
CA GLN A 40 11.34 -15.62 -10.32
C GLN A 40 12.86 -15.68 -10.44
N VAL A 41 13.59 -15.06 -9.51
CA VAL A 41 15.06 -15.07 -9.50
C VAL A 41 15.61 -16.48 -9.29
N TYR A 42 15.03 -17.28 -8.40
CA TYR A 42 15.45 -18.68 -8.25
C TYR A 42 15.25 -19.50 -9.53
N ALA A 43 14.16 -19.27 -10.25
CA ALA A 43 13.91 -19.92 -11.53
C ALA A 43 14.95 -19.50 -12.58
N GLU A 44 15.24 -18.20 -12.69
CA GLU A 44 16.23 -17.66 -13.62
C GLU A 44 17.65 -18.18 -13.30
N CYS A 45 18.06 -18.16 -12.02
CA CYS A 45 19.33 -18.70 -11.59
C CYS A 45 19.47 -20.19 -11.91
N SER A 46 18.42 -20.99 -11.67
CA SER A 46 18.41 -22.42 -12.00
C SER A 46 18.62 -22.65 -13.50
N GLN A 47 17.98 -21.83 -14.35
CA GLN A 47 18.20 -21.88 -15.80
C GLN A 47 19.65 -21.55 -16.18
N TYR A 48 20.25 -20.51 -15.60
CA TYR A 48 21.65 -20.17 -15.88
C TYR A 48 22.61 -21.28 -15.47
N VAL A 49 22.41 -21.88 -14.29
CA VAL A 49 23.24 -22.99 -13.79
C VAL A 49 23.14 -24.19 -14.72
N ASN A 50 21.92 -24.58 -15.11
CA ASN A 50 21.70 -25.69 -16.04
C ASN A 50 22.37 -25.44 -17.38
N ASN A 51 22.26 -24.21 -17.90
CA ASN A 51 22.85 -23.83 -19.17
C ASN A 51 24.38 -23.85 -19.15
N ALA A 52 25.00 -23.36 -18.07
CA ALA A 52 26.45 -23.25 -17.94
C ALA A 52 27.11 -24.60 -17.62
N LEU A 53 26.54 -25.35 -16.67
CA LEU A 53 27.16 -26.58 -16.15
C LEU A 53 26.63 -27.86 -16.81
N LYS A 54 25.58 -27.75 -17.64
CA LYS A 54 24.91 -28.90 -18.28
C LYS A 54 24.39 -29.92 -17.27
N VAL A 55 23.84 -29.42 -16.17
CA VAL A 55 23.21 -30.21 -15.09
C VAL A 55 21.70 -30.00 -15.07
N GLU A 56 20.99 -30.83 -14.32
CA GLU A 56 19.55 -30.70 -14.07
C GLU A 56 19.32 -30.23 -12.62
N TRP A 57 19.30 -28.91 -12.45
CA TRP A 57 19.00 -28.23 -11.20
C TRP A 57 17.60 -27.60 -11.28
N ASP A 58 16.80 -27.78 -10.23
CA ASP A 58 15.45 -27.22 -10.11
C ASP A 58 15.34 -26.26 -8.92
N THR A 59 14.14 -25.72 -8.70
CA THR A 59 13.87 -24.82 -7.56
C THR A 59 13.42 -25.56 -6.29
N SER A 60 13.55 -26.88 -6.21
CA SER A 60 13.07 -27.70 -5.07
C SER A 60 13.70 -27.36 -3.73
N LYS A 61 14.87 -26.72 -3.75
CA LYS A 61 15.61 -26.26 -2.58
C LYS A 61 15.46 -24.76 -2.30
N SER A 62 14.65 -24.06 -3.08
CA SER A 62 14.40 -22.63 -2.88
C SER A 62 13.46 -22.38 -1.69
N ALA A 63 13.61 -21.22 -1.05
CA ALA A 63 12.73 -20.81 0.05
C ALA A 63 11.27 -20.61 -0.38
N THR A 64 11.03 -20.42 -1.69
CA THR A 64 9.70 -20.23 -2.31
C THR A 64 9.14 -21.50 -2.93
N TYR A 65 9.79 -22.66 -2.74
CA TYR A 65 9.35 -23.90 -3.36
C TYR A 65 7.94 -24.31 -2.92
N GLY A 66 7.09 -24.65 -3.89
CA GLY A 66 5.70 -25.04 -3.65
C GLY A 66 4.75 -23.88 -3.30
N ALA A 67 5.26 -22.66 -3.11
CA ALA A 67 4.41 -21.48 -2.92
C ALA A 67 3.95 -20.91 -4.26
N ASN A 68 2.68 -20.52 -4.34
CA ASN A 68 2.14 -19.78 -5.48
C ASN A 68 2.30 -18.26 -5.25
N SER A 69 3.56 -17.80 -5.21
CA SER A 69 3.91 -16.40 -4.94
C SER A 69 3.30 -15.44 -5.97
N GLY A 70 3.21 -15.85 -7.24
CA GLY A 70 2.65 -15.03 -8.31
C GLY A 70 1.16 -14.79 -8.14
N ALA A 71 0.39 -15.83 -7.78
CA ALA A 71 -1.02 -15.65 -7.47
C ALA A 71 -1.24 -14.81 -6.20
N ALA A 72 -0.40 -14.99 -5.17
CA ALA A 72 -0.47 -14.19 -3.96
C ALA A 72 -0.19 -12.70 -4.26
N PHE A 73 0.84 -12.41 -5.05
CA PHE A 73 1.15 -11.04 -5.46
C PHE A 73 0.03 -10.43 -6.32
N ALA A 74 -0.52 -11.17 -7.28
CA ALA A 74 -1.64 -10.70 -8.09
C ALA A 74 -2.90 -10.41 -7.23
N ALA A 75 -3.17 -11.25 -6.24
CA ALA A 75 -4.28 -11.04 -5.30
C ALA A 75 -4.08 -9.78 -4.44
N SER A 76 -2.90 -9.62 -3.81
CA SER A 76 -2.59 -8.43 -3.01
C SER A 76 -2.57 -7.15 -3.85
N LYS A 77 -2.08 -7.21 -5.10
CA LYS A 77 -2.13 -6.07 -6.02
C LYS A 77 -3.57 -5.69 -6.34
N LYS A 78 -4.43 -6.67 -6.61
CA LYS A 78 -5.86 -6.42 -6.84
C LYS A 78 -6.52 -5.80 -5.62
N GLU A 79 -6.17 -6.25 -4.41
CA GLU A 79 -6.67 -5.65 -3.18
C GLU A 79 -6.26 -4.18 -3.04
N PHE A 80 -4.97 -3.88 -3.27
CA PHE A 80 -4.45 -2.51 -3.28
C PHE A 80 -5.13 -1.61 -4.33
N ASP A 81 -5.25 -2.10 -5.57
CA ASP A 81 -5.87 -1.34 -6.67
C ASP A 81 -7.36 -1.02 -6.41
N ASN A 82 -8.04 -1.80 -5.57
CA ASN A 82 -9.45 -1.61 -5.21
C ASN A 82 -9.65 -1.08 -3.78
N LEU A 83 -8.57 -0.71 -3.10
CA LEU A 83 -8.61 -0.28 -1.71
C LEU A 83 -9.50 0.96 -1.56
N GLN A 84 -10.49 0.86 -0.68
CA GLN A 84 -11.31 1.99 -0.27
C GLN A 84 -10.81 2.47 1.08
N LEU A 85 -10.54 3.77 1.17
CA LEU A 85 -10.08 4.39 2.41
C LEU A 85 -11.27 5.10 3.06
N PRO A 86 -11.71 4.70 4.27
CA PRO A 86 -12.85 5.34 4.95
C PRO A 86 -12.69 6.86 5.11
N VAL A 87 -11.45 7.33 5.25
CA VAL A 87 -11.12 8.75 5.30
C VAL A 87 -11.51 9.51 4.03
N MET A 88 -11.50 8.86 2.85
CA MET A 88 -11.98 9.48 1.61
C MET A 88 -13.48 9.70 1.62
N ASP A 89 -14.25 8.78 2.22
CA ASP A 89 -15.70 8.95 2.38
C ASP A 89 -16.03 10.11 3.31
N LEU A 90 -15.26 10.28 4.40
CA LEU A 90 -15.40 11.42 5.31
C LEU A 90 -15.11 12.76 4.61
N ILE A 91 -14.06 12.81 3.79
CA ILE A 91 -13.74 14.00 2.98
C ILE A 91 -14.89 14.29 2.00
N ASN A 92 -15.35 13.29 1.27
CA ASN A 92 -16.43 13.44 0.31
C ASN A 92 -17.72 13.92 0.97
N PHE A 93 -18.06 13.39 2.15
CA PHE A 93 -19.20 13.84 2.92
C PHE A 93 -19.05 15.31 3.36
N ALA A 94 -17.88 15.68 3.89
CA ALA A 94 -17.63 17.05 4.35
C ALA A 94 -17.71 18.08 3.23
N LEU A 95 -17.24 17.72 2.03
CA LEU A 95 -17.27 18.59 0.85
C LEU A 95 -18.68 18.86 0.31
N GLN A 96 -19.69 18.09 0.71
CA GLN A 96 -21.08 18.32 0.32
C GLN A 96 -21.77 19.39 1.18
N SER A 97 -21.16 19.81 2.31
CA SER A 97 -21.71 20.82 3.20
C SER A 97 -21.48 22.24 2.70
N GLU A 98 -22.44 23.14 2.98
CA GLU A 98 -22.28 24.58 2.73
C GLU A 98 -21.08 25.17 3.48
N ASP A 99 -20.81 24.65 4.68
CA ASP A 99 -19.61 24.96 5.48
C ASP A 99 -18.66 23.76 5.55
N HIS A 100 -18.23 23.30 4.38
CA HIS A 100 -17.24 22.23 4.25
C HIS A 100 -15.95 22.50 5.02
N VAL A 101 -15.54 23.77 5.18
CA VAL A 101 -14.31 24.10 5.92
C VAL A 101 -14.45 23.79 7.40
N ALA A 102 -15.58 24.15 8.02
CA ALA A 102 -15.84 23.80 9.42
C ALA A 102 -15.90 22.28 9.63
N GLN A 103 -16.61 21.56 8.76
CA GLN A 103 -16.69 20.09 8.86
C GLN A 103 -15.34 19.40 8.66
N LEU A 104 -14.55 19.82 7.66
CA LEU A 104 -13.21 19.28 7.46
C LEU A 104 -12.30 19.57 8.66
N LYS A 105 -12.44 20.74 9.30
CA LYS A 105 -11.67 21.09 10.50
C LYS A 105 -12.07 20.24 11.73
N GLU A 106 -13.34 19.90 11.85
CA GLU A 106 -13.84 19.00 12.91
C GLU A 106 -13.32 17.57 12.72
N ILE A 107 -13.35 17.06 11.49
CA ILE A 107 -12.92 15.70 11.16
C ILE A 107 -11.39 15.58 11.18
N PHE A 108 -10.69 16.62 10.70
CA PHE A 108 -9.22 16.67 10.56
C PHE A 108 -8.67 17.85 11.37
N PRO A 109 -8.72 17.76 12.71
CA PRO A 109 -8.26 18.82 13.57
C PRO A 109 -6.76 19.06 13.38
N ASP A 110 -6.37 20.30 13.57
CA ASP A 110 -4.98 20.67 13.65
C ASP A 110 -4.45 20.31 15.04
N GLU A 111 -3.63 19.26 15.14
CA GLU A 111 -3.05 18.82 16.41
C GLU A 111 -2.17 19.94 17.04
N ASP A 112 -1.65 20.87 16.25
CA ASP A 112 -0.83 21.99 16.71
C ASP A 112 -1.66 23.18 17.23
N GLU A 113 -2.99 23.24 17.00
CA GLU A 113 -3.87 24.26 17.61
C GLU A 113 -4.18 23.94 19.09
N ASN A 114 -4.12 22.68 19.51
CA ASN A 114 -4.44 22.26 20.89
C ASN A 114 -3.25 22.37 21.88
N LEU A 115 -2.09 22.83 21.41
CA LEU A 115 -0.86 23.00 22.19
C LEU A 115 -0.52 24.47 22.48
N ALA A 116 -1.40 25.41 22.12
CA ALA A 116 -1.29 26.84 22.38
C ALA A 116 -2.34 27.31 23.39
#